data_AF-T0YBM8-F1
#
_entry.id   AF-T0YBM8-F1
#
_cell.length_a   1.000
_cell.length_b   1.000
_cell.length_c   1.000
_cell.angle_alpha   90.00
_cell.angle_beta   90.00
_cell.angle_gamma   90.00
#
_symmetry.space_group_name_H-M   'P 1'
#
loop_
_entity.id
_entity.type
_entity.pdbx_description
1 polymer ?
#
loop_
_entity_poly.entity_id
_entity_poly.type
_entity_poly.pdbx_seq_one_letter_code
_entity_poly.pdbx_strand_id
1 'polypeptide(L)'
;LPAGVAFDRFPALAPIRGASLARERVPTPEELQKVLENLTSRGRVIGLFLSDSGVRPGVLGSYGGQDGLTLGDLPELELRADSVAFGTTPFAIRVPARLSKTRREYLTFGTDRLARDLGRYLGERRGRGEPLGPRSPVIAAGLLRGCAARARRDALFGRGFLTTKAVTQEIRRGLAAVCPDGVTWRPYVLRAYCSTRLLLAEGRGWISRDLREAILGHSGGVAARYHVGKRWGSEMLQEARLQYRRASRLLEPGALGAGAEPEGSSDTPESARRPRPRPFRLREAERRLADGWRYIGPFGPARVLLAPPDPAPSPSQEWGIEDRQPPDTVDGSDRSRATIQRKGIGSPERVS
;
A
#
# COMPACT_ATOMS: atom_id res chain seq x y z
N LEU A 1 -39.42 -7.33 -23.86
CA LEU A 1 -38.11 -7.91 -23.50
C LEU A 1 -38.38 -9.03 -22.50
N PRO A 2 -37.93 -10.28 -22.73
CA PRO A 2 -38.14 -11.34 -21.76
C PRO A 2 -37.38 -10.97 -20.48
N ALA A 3 -38.08 -10.97 -19.35
CA ALA A 3 -37.47 -10.80 -18.04
C ALA A 3 -36.47 -11.94 -17.83
N GLY A 4 -35.18 -11.62 -17.90
CA GLY A 4 -34.13 -12.59 -17.67
C GLY A 4 -34.29 -13.22 -16.29
N VAL A 5 -34.10 -14.53 -16.19
CA VAL A 5 -34.04 -15.23 -14.91
C VAL A 5 -32.88 -14.62 -14.11
N ALA A 6 -33.18 -14.01 -12.97
CA ALA A 6 -32.16 -13.41 -12.11
C ALA A 6 -31.19 -14.51 -11.65
N PHE A 7 -29.89 -14.30 -11.86
CA PHE A 7 -28.87 -15.18 -11.31
C PHE A 7 -28.70 -14.86 -9.82
N ASP A 8 -29.37 -15.64 -8.97
CA ASP A 8 -29.42 -15.46 -7.51
C ASP A 8 -28.61 -16.50 -6.72
N ARG A 9 -28.11 -17.54 -7.40
CA ARG A 9 -27.41 -18.67 -6.79
C ARG A 9 -25.91 -18.67 -7.10
N PHE A 10 -25.11 -18.15 -6.18
CA PHE A 10 -23.65 -18.31 -6.22
C PHE A 10 -23.25 -19.68 -5.62
N PRO A 11 -22.47 -20.52 -6.32
CA PRO A 11 -22.09 -21.83 -5.82
C PRO A 11 -21.09 -21.72 -4.65
N ALA A 12 -21.36 -22.43 -3.56
CA ALA A 12 -20.36 -22.68 -2.52
C ALA A 12 -19.42 -23.81 -3.00
N LEU A 13 -18.29 -23.45 -3.61
CA LEU A 13 -17.29 -24.43 -4.06
C LEU A 13 -16.64 -25.09 -2.83
N ALA A 14 -17.07 -26.33 -2.52
CA ALA A 14 -16.67 -27.16 -1.38
C ALA A 14 -16.74 -26.42 -0.01
N PRO A 15 -17.74 -26.69 0.84
CA PRO A 15 -17.87 -25.97 2.10
C PRO A 15 -16.62 -26.19 2.95
N ILE A 16 -15.95 -25.08 3.30
CA ILE A 16 -14.96 -25.06 4.37
C ILE A 16 -15.66 -25.69 5.60
N ARG A 17 -15.06 -26.75 6.15
CA ARG A 17 -15.68 -27.54 7.24
C ARG A 17 -16.17 -26.62 8.37
N GLY A 18 -17.49 -26.55 8.54
CA GLY A 18 -18.16 -25.81 9.61
C GLY A 18 -19.45 -25.13 9.14
N ALA A 19 -20.60 -25.47 9.74
CA ALA A 19 -21.92 -24.91 9.41
C ALA A 19 -22.00 -23.38 9.49
N SER A 20 -21.08 -22.74 10.22
CA SER A 20 -21.01 -21.27 10.37
C SER A 20 -20.48 -20.53 9.14
N LEU A 21 -19.73 -21.17 8.24
CA LEU A 21 -19.15 -20.53 7.05
C LEU A 21 -20.06 -20.62 5.83
N ALA A 22 -21.03 -21.55 5.82
CA ALA A 22 -21.93 -21.77 4.68
C ALA A 22 -22.86 -20.57 4.40
N ARG A 23 -23.16 -19.77 5.42
CA ARG A 23 -23.99 -18.56 5.32
C ARG A 23 -23.18 -17.26 5.36
N GLU A 24 -21.86 -17.33 5.28
CA GLU A 24 -21.00 -16.14 5.31
C GLU A 24 -20.65 -15.71 3.88
N ARG A 25 -20.90 -14.45 3.56
CA ARG A 25 -20.36 -13.77 2.36
C ARG A 25 -19.65 -12.50 2.77
N VAL A 26 -18.75 -12.00 1.93
CA VAL A 26 -18.14 -10.68 2.18
C VAL A 26 -19.21 -9.57 2.03
N PRO A 27 -19.15 -8.50 2.84
CA PRO A 27 -20.03 -7.34 2.66
C PRO A 27 -19.75 -6.65 1.32
N THR A 28 -20.75 -5.97 0.75
CA THR A 28 -20.50 -5.00 -0.32
C THR A 28 -19.82 -3.74 0.24
N PRO A 29 -19.23 -2.87 -0.61
CA PRO A 29 -18.69 -1.59 -0.13
C PRO A 29 -19.73 -0.76 0.64
N GLU A 30 -20.97 -0.72 0.17
CA GLU A 30 -22.08 0.04 0.77
C GLU A 30 -22.49 -0.55 2.13
N GLU A 31 -22.57 -1.89 2.22
CA GLU A 31 -22.81 -2.57 3.49
C GLU A 31 -21.68 -2.35 4.49
N LEU A 32 -20.43 -2.42 4.03
CA LEU A 32 -19.27 -2.11 4.86
C LEU A 32 -19.33 -0.68 5.39
N GLN A 33 -19.70 0.28 4.54
CA GLN A 33 -19.83 1.68 4.94
C GLN A 33 -20.88 1.84 6.04
N LYS A 34 -22.06 1.23 5.89
CA LYS A 34 -23.11 1.20 6.93
C LYS A 34 -22.61 0.55 8.22
N VAL A 35 -21.85 -0.55 8.14
CA VAL A 35 -21.22 -1.18 9.31
C VAL A 35 -20.31 -0.17 10.02
N LEU A 36 -19.44 0.52 9.29
CA LEU A 36 -18.50 1.49 9.84
C LEU A 36 -19.18 2.73 10.44
N GLU A 37 -20.36 3.11 9.95
CA GLU A 37 -21.18 4.21 10.49
C GLU A 37 -21.88 3.83 11.81
N ASN A 38 -22.15 2.54 12.02
CA ASN A 38 -22.74 2.01 13.26
C ASN A 38 -21.70 1.68 14.35
N LEU A 39 -20.43 2.06 14.15
CA LEU A 39 -19.34 1.81 15.10
C LEU A 39 -18.94 3.08 15.87
N THR A 40 -18.41 2.88 17.08
CA THR A 40 -17.75 3.96 17.84
C THR A 40 -16.50 4.45 17.09
N SER A 41 -15.96 5.63 17.44
CA SER A 41 -14.69 6.14 16.87
C SER A 41 -13.57 5.08 16.91
N ARG A 42 -13.42 4.39 18.06
CA ARG A 42 -12.48 3.26 18.20
C ARG A 42 -12.85 2.06 17.31
N GLY A 43 -14.12 1.63 17.35
CA GLY A 43 -14.60 0.50 16.56
C GLY A 43 -14.45 0.71 15.06
N ARG A 44 -14.68 1.94 14.59
CA ARG A 44 -14.54 2.35 13.20
C ARG A 44 -13.10 2.25 12.72
N VAL A 45 -12.13 2.76 13.50
CA VAL A 45 -10.70 2.61 13.19
C VAL A 45 -10.29 1.13 13.19
N ILE A 46 -10.75 0.33 14.15
CA ILE A 46 -10.53 -1.13 14.14
C ILE A 46 -11.08 -1.74 12.84
N GLY A 47 -12.33 -1.41 12.48
CA GLY A 47 -12.99 -1.89 11.28
C GLY A 47 -12.17 -1.60 10.03
N LEU A 48 -11.69 -0.36 9.89
CA LEU A 48 -10.86 0.08 8.78
C LEU A 48 -9.49 -0.60 8.72
N PHE A 49 -8.83 -0.84 9.86
CA PHE A 49 -7.61 -1.65 9.87
C PHE A 49 -7.84 -3.05 9.30
N LEU A 50 -8.97 -3.68 9.63
CA LEU A 50 -9.32 -5.00 9.09
C LEU A 50 -9.76 -4.93 7.62
N SER A 51 -10.60 -3.96 7.25
CA SER A 51 -11.20 -3.88 5.91
C SER A 51 -10.30 -3.26 4.85
N ASP A 52 -9.43 -2.34 5.24
CA ASP A 52 -8.62 -1.56 4.31
C ASP A 52 -7.19 -2.10 4.27
N SER A 53 -6.58 -2.29 5.44
CA SER A 53 -5.20 -2.81 5.56
C SER A 53 -5.10 -4.32 5.64
N GLY A 54 -6.24 -5.00 5.80
CA GLY A 54 -6.29 -6.45 5.93
C GLY A 54 -5.62 -6.98 7.19
N VAL A 55 -5.32 -6.17 8.21
CA VAL A 55 -4.61 -6.68 9.40
C VAL A 55 -5.50 -7.64 10.20
N ARG A 56 -4.88 -8.56 10.94
CA ARG A 56 -5.63 -9.48 11.81
C ARG A 56 -6.04 -8.78 13.11
N PRO A 57 -7.17 -9.15 13.73
CA PRO A 57 -7.54 -8.64 15.05
C PRO A 57 -6.41 -8.78 16.09
N GLY A 58 -5.67 -9.90 16.02
CA GLY A 58 -4.52 -10.17 16.90
C GLY A 58 -3.34 -9.20 16.77
N VAL A 59 -3.25 -8.46 15.65
CA VAL A 59 -2.23 -7.42 15.46
C VAL A 59 -2.60 -6.15 16.23
N LEU A 60 -3.90 -5.83 16.31
CA LEU A 60 -4.38 -4.64 17.04
C LEU A 60 -4.44 -4.87 18.56
N GLY A 61 -4.57 -6.13 18.98
CA GLY A 61 -4.56 -6.51 20.39
C GLY A 61 -4.34 -8.01 20.57
N SER A 62 -3.42 -8.39 21.44
CA SER A 62 -3.05 -9.78 21.76
C SER A 62 -4.11 -10.48 22.63
N TYR A 63 -4.03 -11.81 22.77
CA TYR A 63 -5.01 -12.59 23.55
C TYR A 63 -5.16 -12.08 24.99
N GLY A 64 -4.03 -11.82 25.67
CA GLY A 64 -3.99 -11.31 27.03
C GLY A 64 -3.96 -9.79 27.16
N GLY A 65 -4.02 -9.02 26.07
CA GLY A 65 -3.94 -7.55 26.12
C GLY A 65 -2.57 -6.99 26.54
N GLN A 66 -1.50 -7.77 26.34
CA GLN A 66 -0.13 -7.40 26.73
C GLN A 66 0.63 -6.59 25.67
N ASP A 67 0.25 -6.80 24.41
CA ASP A 67 0.92 -6.27 23.23
C ASP A 67 -0.10 -6.03 22.11
N GLY A 68 0.32 -5.25 21.12
CA GLY A 68 -0.42 -4.87 19.93
C GLY A 68 0.36 -3.84 19.12
N LEU A 69 -0.22 -3.41 18.00
CA LEU A 69 0.37 -2.40 17.13
C LEU A 69 0.54 -1.08 17.89
N THR A 70 1.69 -0.43 17.73
CA THR A 70 2.01 0.85 18.39
C THR A 70 2.05 2.01 17.40
N LEU A 71 1.96 3.24 17.87
CA LEU A 71 2.07 4.42 17.00
C LEU A 71 3.43 4.48 16.28
N GLY A 72 4.50 3.96 16.89
CA GLY A 72 5.83 3.84 16.27
C GLY A 72 5.93 2.80 15.17
N ASP A 73 4.87 2.02 14.94
CA ASP A 73 4.75 1.10 13.80
C ASP A 73 4.10 1.75 12.57
N LEU A 74 3.73 3.04 12.67
CA LEU A 74 3.17 3.86 11.61
C LEU A 74 4.21 4.95 11.23
N PRO A 75 5.18 4.66 10.34
CA PRO A 75 6.33 5.54 10.13
C PRO A 75 5.97 6.92 9.56
N GLU A 76 4.85 7.06 8.85
CA GLU A 76 4.38 8.35 8.33
C GLU A 76 3.41 9.08 9.26
N LEU A 77 3.15 8.56 10.47
CA LEU A 77 2.33 9.23 11.48
C LEU A 77 3.10 10.39 12.12
N GLU A 78 2.55 11.58 12.02
CA GLU A 78 3.09 12.79 12.62
C GLU A 78 2.22 13.22 13.80
N LEU A 79 2.80 13.14 15.00
CA LEU A 79 2.20 13.65 16.22
C LEU A 79 2.75 15.04 16.51
N ARG A 80 2.11 16.09 15.97
CA ARG A 80 2.41 17.49 16.34
C ARG A 80 1.67 17.87 17.62
N ALA A 81 1.94 19.04 18.18
CA ALA A 81 1.29 19.49 19.43
C ALA A 81 -0.24 19.65 19.27
N ASP A 82 -0.66 20.24 18.16
CA ASP A 82 -2.04 20.61 17.84
C ASP A 82 -2.75 19.64 16.88
N SER A 83 -2.00 18.81 16.17
CA SER A 83 -2.51 18.00 15.07
C SER A 83 -1.95 16.58 15.06
N VAL A 84 -2.73 15.68 14.45
CA VAL A 84 -2.33 14.31 14.10
C VAL A 84 -2.52 14.16 12.60
N ALA A 85 -1.43 13.92 11.88
CA ALA A 85 -1.44 13.87 10.43
C ALA A 85 -0.63 12.68 9.89
N PHE A 86 -0.81 12.37 8.61
CA PHE A 86 0.00 11.40 7.89
C PHE A 86 0.73 12.12 6.76
N GLY A 87 2.06 12.08 6.77
CA GLY A 87 2.87 12.80 5.76
C GLY A 87 2.75 12.21 4.35
N THR A 88 2.32 10.94 4.22
CA THR A 88 2.08 10.30 2.92
C THR A 88 0.97 9.27 3.04
N THR A 89 0.04 9.26 2.09
CA THR A 89 -1.02 8.27 1.99
C THR A 89 -1.08 7.61 0.60
N PRO A 90 -1.44 6.31 0.46
CA PRO A 90 -1.68 5.32 1.52
C PRO A 90 -0.46 5.17 2.42
N PHE A 91 -0.63 5.21 3.75
CA PHE A 91 0.50 5.20 4.70
C PHE A 91 0.96 3.77 4.98
N ALA A 92 2.23 3.57 5.29
CA ALA A 92 2.74 2.23 5.59
C ALA A 92 2.38 1.83 7.03
N ILE A 93 2.14 0.55 7.22
CA ILE A 93 1.92 -0.07 8.54
C ILE A 93 2.94 -1.19 8.65
N ARG A 94 3.89 -1.05 9.59
CA ARG A 94 4.85 -2.10 9.90
C ARG A 94 4.23 -3.07 10.89
N VAL A 95 3.96 -4.29 10.46
CA VAL A 95 3.49 -5.34 11.37
C VAL A 95 4.72 -6.11 11.85
N PRO A 96 5.16 -5.91 13.11
CA PRO A 96 6.36 -6.55 13.62
C PRO A 96 6.19 -8.07 13.72
N ALA A 97 7.30 -8.81 13.61
CA ALA A 97 7.31 -10.27 13.64
C ALA A 97 6.57 -10.87 14.84
N ARG A 98 6.65 -10.24 16.02
CA ARG A 98 5.98 -10.68 17.26
C ARG A 98 4.45 -10.66 17.18
N LEU A 99 3.87 -9.85 16.31
CA LEU A 99 2.41 -9.75 16.09
C LEU A 99 1.94 -10.56 14.86
N SER A 100 2.88 -11.10 14.09
CA SER A 100 2.60 -11.86 12.87
C SER A 100 2.46 -13.35 13.16
N LYS A 101 1.45 -14.00 12.59
CA LYS A 101 1.25 -15.47 12.71
C LYS A 101 2.42 -16.26 12.12
N THR A 102 3.06 -15.72 11.08
CA THR A 102 4.21 -16.36 10.43
C THR A 102 5.52 -16.05 11.16
N ARG A 103 5.47 -15.29 12.26
CA ARG A 103 6.63 -14.78 13.01
C ARG A 103 7.63 -14.02 12.13
N ARG A 104 7.13 -13.43 11.04
CA ARG A 104 7.90 -12.56 10.13
C ARG A 104 7.28 -11.19 10.10
N GLU A 105 8.13 -10.18 10.14
CA GLU A 105 7.73 -8.80 9.90
C GLU A 105 7.23 -8.66 8.46
N TYR A 106 6.21 -7.83 8.27
CA TYR A 106 5.73 -7.45 6.95
C TYR A 106 5.18 -6.03 6.96
N LEU A 107 5.10 -5.43 5.78
CA LEU A 107 4.47 -4.13 5.56
C LEU A 107 3.08 -4.33 4.96
N THR A 108 2.13 -3.52 5.40
CA THR A 108 0.85 -3.30 4.71
C THR A 108 0.60 -1.79 4.61
N PHE A 109 -0.56 -1.39 4.11
CA PHE A 109 -0.90 0.01 3.90
C PHE A 109 -2.26 0.36 4.49
N GLY A 110 -2.39 1.60 4.94
CA GLY A 110 -3.66 2.22 5.32
C GLY A 110 -4.10 3.24 4.28
N THR A 111 -5.40 3.28 3.98
CA THR A 111 -6.02 4.22 3.04
C THR A 111 -6.07 5.65 3.60
N ASP A 112 -6.38 6.61 2.73
CA ASP A 112 -6.65 8.00 3.13
C ASP A 112 -7.83 8.06 4.12
N ARG A 113 -8.86 7.23 3.91
CA ARG A 113 -9.99 7.10 4.82
C ARG A 113 -9.55 6.64 6.21
N LEU A 114 -8.72 5.60 6.29
CA LEU A 114 -8.16 5.14 7.57
C LEU A 114 -7.29 6.21 8.21
N ALA A 115 -6.49 6.94 7.43
CA ALA A 115 -5.66 8.04 7.94
C ALA A 115 -6.51 9.13 8.61
N ARG A 116 -7.59 9.56 7.96
CA ARG A 116 -8.53 10.58 8.50
C ARG A 116 -9.19 10.11 9.80
N ASP A 117 -9.75 8.90 9.81
CA ASP A 117 -10.49 8.39 10.97
C ASP A 117 -9.56 8.05 12.14
N LEU A 118 -8.36 7.54 11.85
CA LEU A 118 -7.32 7.34 12.85
C LEU A 118 -6.84 8.68 13.43
N GLY A 119 -6.65 9.70 12.60
CA GLY A 119 -6.32 11.05 13.04
C GLY A 119 -7.36 11.62 14.01
N ARG A 120 -8.66 11.51 13.67
CA ARG A 120 -9.77 11.92 14.56
C ARG A 120 -9.73 11.17 15.89
N TYR A 121 -9.61 9.84 15.84
CA TYR A 121 -9.56 9.00 17.03
C TYR A 121 -8.36 9.32 17.95
N LEU A 122 -7.19 9.58 17.38
CA LEU A 122 -6.01 9.99 18.16
C LEU A 122 -6.17 11.41 18.72
N GLY A 123 -6.80 12.32 17.97
CA GLY A 123 -7.19 13.64 18.45
C GLY A 123 -8.13 13.58 19.66
N GLU A 124 -9.15 12.72 19.61
CA GLU A 124 -10.05 12.48 20.75
C GLU A 124 -9.31 11.94 21.98
N ARG A 125 -8.34 11.03 21.78
CA ARG A 125 -7.50 10.50 22.88
C ARG A 125 -6.64 11.59 23.51
N ARG A 126 -5.99 12.41 22.69
CA ARG A 126 -5.19 13.54 23.16
C ARG A 126 -6.05 14.59 23.87
N GLY A 127 -7.24 14.89 23.35
CA GLY A 127 -8.19 15.82 23.97
C GLY A 127 -8.68 15.36 25.36
N ARG A 128 -8.57 14.06 25.66
CA ARG A 128 -8.83 13.49 27.00
C ARG A 128 -7.59 13.49 27.91
N GLY A 129 -6.50 14.13 27.48
CA GLY A 129 -5.25 14.22 28.23
C GLY A 129 -4.34 12.99 28.12
N GLU A 130 -4.57 12.08 27.17
CA GLU A 130 -3.67 10.94 26.97
C GLU A 130 -2.36 11.41 26.30
N PRO A 131 -1.18 11.22 26.94
CA PRO A 131 0.10 11.51 26.30
C PRO A 131 0.36 10.44 25.22
N LEU A 132 0.29 10.87 23.95
CA LEU A 132 0.55 10.00 22.81
C LEU A 132 2.03 10.06 22.43
N GLY A 133 2.64 8.90 22.28
CA GLY A 133 4.00 8.75 21.79
C GLY A 133 4.20 7.43 21.03
N PRO A 134 5.43 7.14 20.56
CA PRO A 134 5.70 5.98 19.72
C PRO A 134 5.32 4.63 20.36
N ARG A 135 5.40 4.53 21.69
CA ARG A 135 5.04 3.32 22.44
C ARG A 135 3.54 3.20 22.74
N SER A 136 2.76 4.24 22.48
CA SER A 136 1.32 4.21 22.72
C SER A 136 0.66 3.18 21.79
N PRO A 137 -0.34 2.45 22.28
CA PRO A 137 -1.10 1.53 21.43
C PRO A 137 -1.83 2.30 20.34
N VAL A 138 -1.88 1.75 19.12
CA VAL A 138 -2.73 2.27 18.04
C VAL A 138 -4.18 2.25 18.48
N ILE A 139 -4.64 1.13 19.04
CA ILE A 139 -5.98 0.98 19.61
C ILE A 139 -5.87 0.83 21.12
N ALA A 140 -6.24 1.87 21.85
CA ALA A 140 -6.15 1.88 23.30
C ALA A 140 -7.38 1.25 23.96
N ALA A 141 -7.17 0.64 25.13
CA ALA A 141 -8.24 0.24 26.05
C ALA A 141 -9.09 1.43 26.55
N GLY A 142 -8.63 2.67 26.30
CA GLY A 142 -9.26 3.92 26.73
C GLY A 142 -8.77 4.34 28.11
N LEU A 143 -8.99 5.60 28.49
CA LEU A 143 -9.00 6.04 29.90
C LEU A 143 -10.22 5.41 30.57
N LEU A 144 -10.11 4.12 30.90
CA LEU A 144 -11.12 3.41 31.67
C LEU A 144 -11.31 4.17 32.99
N ARG A 145 -12.52 4.69 33.24
CA ARG A 145 -12.92 5.21 34.56
C ARG A 145 -13.42 4.06 35.45
N GLY A 146 -13.37 4.24 36.76
CA GLY A 146 -13.92 3.28 37.74
C GLY A 146 -13.10 1.99 37.89
N CYS A 147 -13.75 0.84 38.08
CA CYS A 147 -13.09 -0.45 38.33
C CYS A 147 -12.07 -0.86 37.26
N ALA A 148 -12.25 -0.37 36.02
CA ALA A 148 -11.34 -0.62 34.92
C ALA A 148 -10.12 0.34 34.89
N ALA A 149 -10.17 1.48 35.59
CA ALA A 149 -8.98 2.24 35.98
C ALA A 149 -8.12 1.45 36.98
N ARG A 150 -8.79 0.69 37.86
CA ARG A 150 -8.16 -0.25 38.80
C ARG A 150 -7.48 -1.40 38.05
N ALA A 151 -8.07 -1.87 36.94
CA ALA A 151 -7.43 -2.84 36.05
C ALA A 151 -6.14 -2.33 35.39
N ARG A 152 -5.93 -1.02 35.18
CA ARG A 152 -4.62 -0.48 34.77
C ARG A 152 -3.50 -0.73 35.80
N ARG A 153 -3.83 -0.96 37.08
CA ARG A 153 -2.85 -1.37 38.11
C ARG A 153 -2.46 -2.83 38.00
N ASP A 154 -3.27 -3.64 37.31
CA ASP A 154 -2.86 -4.97 36.90
C ASP A 154 -1.79 -4.81 35.81
N ALA A 155 -0.61 -5.39 36.03
CA ALA A 155 0.52 -5.34 35.10
C ALA A 155 0.11 -5.79 33.70
N LEU A 156 -0.91 -6.65 33.61
CA LEU A 156 -1.48 -7.14 32.36
C LEU A 156 -2.17 -6.05 31.51
N PHE A 157 -2.80 -5.05 32.12
CA PHE A 157 -3.48 -3.95 31.39
C PHE A 157 -2.77 -2.60 31.52
N GLY A 158 -1.70 -2.53 32.32
CA GLY A 158 -0.90 -1.33 32.54
C GLY A 158 -0.30 -0.74 31.27
N ARG A 159 -0.13 -1.55 30.21
CA ARG A 159 0.39 -1.11 28.89
C ARG A 159 -0.67 -0.51 27.96
N GLY A 160 -1.95 -0.62 28.31
CA GLY A 160 -3.05 0.05 27.60
C GLY A 160 -3.56 -0.63 26.32
N PHE A 161 -3.10 -1.84 25.99
CA PHE A 161 -3.58 -2.60 24.83
C PHE A 161 -4.91 -3.29 25.11
N LEU A 162 -5.69 -3.53 24.05
CA LEU A 162 -6.90 -4.34 24.11
C LEU A 162 -6.60 -5.83 23.98
N THR A 163 -7.46 -6.67 24.55
CA THR A 163 -7.48 -8.10 24.19
C THR A 163 -8.02 -8.28 22.77
N THR A 164 -7.61 -9.35 22.08
CA THR A 164 -8.21 -9.70 20.77
C THR A 164 -9.73 -9.85 20.87
N LYS A 165 -10.23 -10.39 21.99
CA LYS A 165 -11.66 -10.52 22.26
C LYS A 165 -12.34 -9.14 22.27
N ALA A 166 -11.76 -8.16 22.98
CA ALA A 166 -12.28 -6.80 23.03
C ALA A 166 -12.26 -6.13 21.65
N VAL A 167 -11.16 -6.27 20.88
CA VAL A 167 -11.07 -5.78 19.50
C VAL A 167 -12.21 -6.36 18.65
N THR A 168 -12.43 -7.67 18.71
CA THR A 168 -13.50 -8.30 17.92
C THR A 168 -14.90 -7.89 18.39
N GLN A 169 -15.08 -7.60 19.69
CA GLN A 169 -16.38 -7.23 20.23
C GLN A 169 -16.81 -5.81 19.84
N GLU A 170 -15.85 -4.88 19.69
CA GLU A 170 -16.15 -3.55 19.13
C GLU A 170 -16.83 -3.66 17.77
N ILE A 171 -16.36 -4.58 16.91
CA ILE A 171 -16.86 -4.74 15.54
C ILE A 171 -18.21 -5.48 15.49
N ARG A 172 -18.43 -6.45 16.39
CA ARG A 172 -19.63 -7.31 16.38
C ARG A 172 -20.93 -6.49 16.41
N ARG A 173 -20.95 -5.38 17.14
CA ARG A 173 -22.13 -4.50 17.22
C ARG A 173 -22.48 -3.89 15.88
N GLY A 174 -21.50 -3.31 15.18
CA GLY A 174 -21.72 -2.72 13.85
C GLY A 174 -22.10 -3.76 12.80
N LEU A 175 -21.50 -4.96 12.86
CA LEU A 175 -21.87 -6.06 11.97
C LEU A 175 -23.32 -6.51 12.20
N ALA A 176 -23.71 -6.75 13.46
CA ALA A 176 -25.05 -7.23 13.79
C ALA A 176 -26.16 -6.23 13.42
N ALA A 177 -25.88 -4.92 13.48
CA ALA A 177 -26.83 -3.86 13.13
C ALA A 177 -27.19 -3.81 11.64
N VAL A 178 -26.31 -4.32 10.77
CA VAL A 178 -26.41 -4.18 9.31
C VAL A 178 -26.51 -5.53 8.59
N CYS A 179 -26.18 -6.63 9.27
CA CYS A 179 -26.14 -7.97 8.70
C CYS A 179 -27.48 -8.32 8.02
N PRO A 180 -27.49 -8.63 6.71
CA PRO A 180 -28.71 -9.02 6.01
C PRO A 180 -29.28 -10.34 6.51
N ASP A 181 -30.58 -10.51 6.32
CA ASP A 181 -31.28 -11.76 6.64
C ASP A 181 -30.66 -12.94 5.88
N GLY A 182 -30.54 -14.08 6.56
CA GLY A 182 -29.93 -15.28 6.01
C GLY A 182 -28.40 -15.25 5.90
N VAL A 183 -27.75 -14.12 6.17
CA VAL A 183 -26.29 -13.98 6.20
C VAL A 183 -25.78 -14.05 7.64
N THR A 184 -24.57 -14.59 7.83
CA THR A 184 -23.89 -14.56 9.13
C THR A 184 -22.51 -13.94 8.96
N TRP A 185 -22.30 -12.74 9.54
CA TRP A 185 -21.01 -12.08 9.54
C TRP A 185 -20.26 -12.24 10.86
N ARG A 186 -19.00 -12.67 10.77
CA ARG A 186 -18.06 -12.68 11.88
C ARG A 186 -17.08 -11.51 11.75
N PRO A 187 -16.40 -11.08 12.84
CA PRO A 187 -15.41 -10.00 12.76
C PRO A 187 -14.31 -10.19 11.69
N TYR A 188 -13.95 -11.44 11.39
CA TYR A 188 -12.98 -11.77 10.33
C TYR A 188 -13.50 -11.49 8.91
N VAL A 189 -14.80 -11.29 8.71
CA VAL A 189 -15.38 -10.94 7.41
C VAL A 189 -14.81 -9.64 6.87
N LEU A 190 -14.43 -8.69 7.73
CA LEU A 190 -13.79 -7.44 7.31
C LEU A 190 -12.41 -7.67 6.69
N ARG A 191 -11.62 -8.58 7.28
CA ARG A 191 -10.35 -8.99 6.64
C ARG A 191 -10.61 -9.77 5.34
N ALA A 192 -11.64 -10.61 5.31
CA ALA A 192 -12.02 -11.31 4.08
C ALA A 192 -12.44 -10.32 2.98
N TYR A 193 -13.16 -9.25 3.32
CA TYR A 193 -13.48 -8.16 2.41
C TYR A 193 -12.21 -7.58 1.78
N CYS A 194 -11.22 -7.16 2.59
CA CYS A 194 -9.94 -6.65 2.08
C CYS A 194 -9.30 -7.63 1.08
N SER A 195 -9.17 -8.90 1.49
CA SER A 195 -8.57 -9.95 0.66
C SER A 195 -9.30 -10.16 -0.66
N THR A 196 -10.63 -10.15 -0.66
CA THR A 196 -11.46 -10.31 -1.85
C THR A 196 -11.35 -9.10 -2.76
N ARG A 197 -11.38 -7.87 -2.23
CA ARG A 197 -11.24 -6.65 -3.05
C ARG A 197 -9.84 -6.54 -3.66
N LEU A 198 -8.80 -6.92 -2.94
CA LEU A 198 -7.44 -6.98 -3.49
C LEU A 198 -7.29 -8.09 -4.55
N LEU A 199 -8.00 -9.23 -4.41
CA LEU A 199 -8.05 -10.25 -5.46
C LEU A 199 -8.71 -9.69 -6.74
N LEU A 200 -9.80 -8.93 -6.61
CA LEU A 200 -10.42 -8.25 -7.75
C LEU A 200 -9.52 -7.18 -8.38
N ALA A 201 -8.66 -6.53 -7.59
CA ALA A 201 -7.65 -5.59 -8.09
C ALA A 201 -6.51 -6.33 -8.83
N GLU A 202 -6.11 -7.51 -8.36
CA GLU A 202 -5.16 -8.39 -9.05
C GLU A 202 -5.68 -8.78 -10.43
N GLY A 203 -6.96 -9.17 -10.53
CA GLY A 203 -7.61 -9.47 -11.82
C GLY A 203 -7.64 -8.28 -12.80
N ARG A 204 -7.57 -7.04 -12.29
CA ARG A 204 -7.46 -5.81 -13.09
C ARG A 204 -6.01 -5.39 -13.38
N GLY A 205 -5.02 -6.15 -12.91
CA GLY A 205 -3.61 -5.81 -13.04
C GLY A 205 -3.17 -4.60 -12.20
N TRP A 206 -3.95 -4.21 -11.19
CA TRP A 206 -3.63 -3.04 -10.35
C TRP A 206 -2.64 -3.36 -9.24
N ILE A 207 -2.60 -4.61 -8.80
CA ILE A 207 -1.67 -5.13 -7.80
C ILE A 207 -1.19 -6.51 -8.22
N SER A 208 0.10 -6.77 -8.08
CA SER A 208 0.65 -8.10 -8.34
C SER A 208 0.23 -9.10 -7.27
N ARG A 209 0.12 -10.39 -7.64
CA ARG A 209 -0.19 -11.48 -6.71
C ARG A 209 0.77 -11.51 -5.52
N ASP A 210 2.08 -11.45 -5.79
CA ASP A 210 3.11 -11.53 -4.77
C ASP A 210 3.01 -10.36 -3.77
N LEU A 211 2.76 -9.15 -4.28
CA LEU A 211 2.53 -8.00 -3.41
C LEU A 211 1.26 -8.15 -2.59
N ARG A 212 0.15 -8.59 -3.18
CA ARG A 212 -1.12 -8.85 -2.46
C ARG A 212 -0.91 -9.84 -1.31
N GLU A 213 -0.23 -10.96 -1.57
CA GLU A 213 0.06 -11.97 -0.54
C GLU A 213 0.98 -11.40 0.56
N ALA A 214 2.01 -10.62 0.17
CA ALA A 214 2.93 -10.00 1.12
C ALA A 214 2.24 -9.01 2.07
N ILE A 215 1.42 -8.09 1.54
CA ILE A 215 0.74 -7.08 2.37
C ILE A 215 -0.34 -7.68 3.27
N LEU A 216 -0.90 -8.85 2.92
CA LEU A 216 -1.81 -9.59 3.78
C LEU A 216 -1.08 -10.44 4.84
N GLY A 217 0.26 -10.43 4.85
CA GLY A 217 1.09 -11.20 5.78
C GLY A 217 1.01 -12.71 5.52
N HIS A 218 0.76 -13.11 4.27
CA HIS A 218 0.78 -14.51 3.86
C HIS A 218 2.20 -14.92 3.46
N SER A 219 2.52 -16.21 3.63
CA SER A 219 3.74 -16.76 3.04
C SER A 219 3.56 -16.82 1.54
N GLY A 220 4.22 -15.93 0.81
CA GLY A 220 4.29 -16.02 -0.64
C GLY A 220 4.93 -17.33 -1.09
N GLY A 221 4.65 -17.75 -2.31
CA GLY A 221 5.27 -18.93 -2.93
C GLY A 221 6.78 -18.75 -3.12
N VAL A 222 7.41 -19.69 -3.83
CA VAL A 222 8.85 -19.65 -4.08
C VAL A 222 9.29 -18.34 -4.76
N ALA A 223 8.50 -17.83 -5.71
CA ALA A 223 8.77 -16.58 -6.42
C ALA A 223 8.85 -15.35 -5.49
N ALA A 224 7.95 -15.27 -4.50
CA ALA A 224 7.92 -14.16 -3.56
C ALA A 224 9.22 -14.03 -2.75
N ARG A 225 9.98 -15.12 -2.56
CA ARG A 225 11.29 -15.09 -1.86
C ARG A 225 12.33 -14.23 -2.59
N TYR A 226 12.21 -14.08 -3.91
CA TYR A 226 13.17 -13.34 -4.72
C TYR A 226 12.84 -11.85 -4.84
N HIS A 227 11.60 -11.45 -4.54
CA HIS A 227 11.12 -10.07 -4.64
C HIS A 227 10.68 -9.54 -3.27
N VAL A 228 9.40 -9.71 -2.93
CA VAL A 228 8.76 -9.13 -1.73
C VAL A 228 9.18 -9.77 -0.40
N GLY A 229 9.86 -10.92 -0.45
CA GLY A 229 10.35 -11.67 0.71
C GLY A 229 11.66 -11.16 1.30
N LYS A 230 12.30 -10.18 0.67
CA LYS A 230 13.46 -9.45 1.19
C LYS A 230 13.02 -8.18 1.92
N ARG A 231 13.92 -7.55 2.69
CA ARG A 231 13.66 -6.23 3.27
C ARG A 231 13.42 -5.21 2.15
N TRP A 232 12.33 -4.45 2.23
CA TRP A 232 11.99 -3.48 1.19
C TRP A 232 12.91 -2.26 1.29
N GLY A 233 13.46 -1.85 0.15
CA GLY A 233 14.07 -0.53 -0.03
C GLY A 233 13.01 0.54 -0.34
N SER A 234 13.45 1.78 -0.48
CA SER A 234 12.57 2.93 -0.81
C SER A 234 11.81 2.73 -2.11
N GLU A 235 12.48 2.28 -3.17
CA GLU A 235 11.87 2.03 -4.48
C GLU A 235 10.73 1.02 -4.41
N MET A 236 10.99 -0.15 -3.82
CA MET A 236 9.97 -1.19 -3.63
C MET A 236 8.80 -0.71 -2.77
N LEU A 237 9.07 0.07 -1.71
CA LEU A 237 8.02 0.66 -0.88
C LEU A 237 7.13 1.62 -1.68
N GLN A 238 7.70 2.45 -2.55
CA GLN A 238 6.93 3.39 -3.37
C GLN A 238 6.13 2.67 -4.45
N GLU A 239 6.71 1.67 -5.12
CA GLU A 239 5.98 0.86 -6.10
C GLU A 239 4.82 0.09 -5.44
N ALA A 240 5.08 -0.51 -4.27
CA ALA A 240 4.06 -1.18 -3.49
C ALA A 240 2.91 -0.24 -3.10
N ARG A 241 3.24 0.99 -2.67
CA ARG A 241 2.27 2.01 -2.34
C ARG A 241 1.43 2.43 -3.55
N LEU A 242 2.05 2.57 -4.71
CA LEU A 242 1.36 2.92 -5.95
C LEU A 242 0.37 1.84 -6.38
N GLN A 243 0.77 0.57 -6.34
CA GLN A 243 -0.11 -0.56 -6.61
C GLN A 243 -1.26 -0.62 -5.61
N TYR A 244 -0.98 -0.47 -4.31
CA TYR A 244 -2.00 -0.44 -3.28
C TYR A 244 -2.98 0.73 -3.46
N ARG A 245 -2.49 1.94 -3.82
CA ARG A 245 -3.35 3.11 -4.11
C ARG A 245 -4.33 2.86 -5.27
N ARG A 246 -3.91 2.11 -6.29
CA ARG A 246 -4.82 1.70 -7.38
C ARG A 246 -5.84 0.69 -6.86
N ALA A 247 -5.37 -0.32 -6.13
CA ALA A 247 -6.21 -1.38 -5.56
C ALA A 247 -7.23 -0.84 -4.53
N SER A 248 -6.88 0.19 -3.77
CA SER A 248 -7.74 0.77 -2.73
C SER A 248 -9.00 1.43 -3.28
N ARG A 249 -9.04 1.76 -4.58
CA ARG A 249 -10.26 2.18 -5.28
C ARG A 249 -11.37 1.13 -5.24
N LEU A 250 -11.04 -0.14 -5.00
CA LEU A 250 -12.04 -1.17 -4.76
C LEU A 250 -12.43 -1.25 -3.27
N LEU A 251 -11.65 -0.73 -2.33
CA LEU A 251 -11.96 -0.87 -0.90
C LEU A 251 -13.06 0.11 -0.44
N GLU A 252 -13.28 1.18 -1.18
CA GLU A 252 -14.21 2.26 -0.81
C GLU A 252 -15.48 2.26 -1.70
N PRO A 253 -16.66 2.61 -1.15
CA PRO A 253 -17.87 2.82 -1.94
C PRO A 253 -17.68 3.96 -2.93
N GLY A 254 -18.27 3.87 -4.13
CA GLY A 254 -18.29 4.97 -5.10
C GLY A 254 -16.93 5.34 -5.73
N ALA A 255 -15.82 4.74 -5.31
CA ALA A 255 -14.49 5.03 -5.86
C ALA A 255 -14.29 4.57 -7.32
N LEU A 256 -15.23 3.78 -7.86
CA LEU A 256 -15.32 3.45 -9.28
C LEU A 256 -16.22 4.42 -10.08
N GLY A 257 -16.99 5.29 -9.40
CA GLY A 257 -17.89 6.28 -10.01
C GLY A 257 -17.35 7.72 -10.06
N ALA A 258 -16.26 8.01 -9.33
CA ALA A 258 -15.59 9.32 -9.32
C ALA A 258 -14.26 9.34 -10.10
N GLY A 259 -14.05 8.33 -10.93
CA GLY A 259 -12.91 8.25 -11.84
C GLY A 259 -13.41 7.56 -13.08
N ALA A 260 -13.82 8.37 -14.05
CA ALA A 260 -13.75 7.98 -15.44
C ALA A 260 -12.50 7.14 -15.65
N GLU A 261 -12.60 6.07 -16.45
CA GLU A 261 -11.47 5.73 -17.33
C GLU A 261 -10.89 7.06 -17.82
N PRO A 262 -9.56 7.27 -17.84
CA PRO A 262 -9.04 8.47 -18.44
C PRO A 262 -9.28 8.37 -19.95
N GLU A 263 -10.52 8.58 -20.39
CA GLU A 263 -10.81 9.24 -21.64
C GLU A 263 -10.11 10.59 -21.55
N GLY A 264 -9.29 10.81 -22.58
CA GLY A 264 -8.23 11.79 -22.52
C GLY A 264 -8.72 13.17 -22.14
N SER A 265 -7.96 13.85 -21.29
CA SER A 265 -7.87 15.29 -21.39
C SER A 265 -7.38 15.61 -22.81
N SER A 266 -8.32 15.95 -23.68
CA SER A 266 -8.11 16.70 -24.90
C SER A 266 -7.62 18.09 -24.47
N ASP A 267 -6.31 18.25 -24.40
CA ASP A 267 -5.59 19.51 -24.68
C ASP A 267 -4.09 19.29 -24.46
N THR A 268 -3.57 18.21 -25.03
CA THR A 268 -2.14 18.09 -25.28
C THR A 268 -2.01 17.61 -26.72
N PRO A 269 -1.35 18.38 -27.61
CA PRO A 269 -1.20 17.97 -28.99
C PRO A 269 -0.64 16.55 -29.05
N GLU A 270 -1.30 15.71 -29.84
CA GLU A 270 -1.07 14.27 -29.96
C GLU A 270 0.40 13.93 -30.30
N SER A 271 1.14 14.89 -30.85
CA SER A 271 2.56 14.83 -31.17
C SER A 271 3.51 14.75 -29.95
N ALA A 272 3.05 15.04 -28.73
CA ALA A 272 3.89 15.06 -27.52
C ALA A 272 3.71 13.84 -26.59
N ARG A 273 2.78 12.92 -26.88
CA ARG A 273 2.56 11.74 -26.04
C ARG A 273 3.62 10.68 -26.35
N ARG A 274 4.63 10.53 -25.49
CA ARG A 274 5.57 9.39 -25.56
C ARG A 274 4.77 8.07 -25.51
N PRO A 275 4.97 7.17 -26.48
CA PRO A 275 4.15 5.97 -26.56
C PRO A 275 4.50 5.03 -25.39
N ARG A 276 3.46 4.52 -24.71
CA ARG A 276 3.60 3.79 -23.43
C ARG A 276 3.98 2.32 -23.65
N PRO A 277 4.71 1.69 -22.69
CA PRO A 277 4.94 0.25 -22.70
C PRO A 277 3.66 -0.57 -22.76
N ARG A 278 3.66 -1.66 -23.53
CA ARG A 278 2.51 -2.56 -23.70
C ARG A 278 2.90 -4.03 -23.54
N PRO A 279 2.02 -4.86 -22.95
CA PRO A 279 2.26 -6.28 -22.83
C PRO A 279 1.91 -7.02 -24.12
N PHE A 280 2.84 -7.84 -24.62
CA PHE A 280 2.68 -8.68 -25.81
C PHE A 280 2.86 -10.15 -25.48
N ARG A 281 2.15 -11.05 -26.18
CA ARG A 281 2.41 -12.49 -26.09
C ARG A 281 3.82 -12.78 -26.61
N LEU A 282 4.49 -13.82 -26.09
CA LEU A 282 5.85 -14.20 -26.55
C LEU A 282 5.96 -14.31 -28.07
N ARG A 283 4.99 -14.96 -28.73
CA ARG A 283 4.94 -15.11 -30.21
C ARG A 283 4.74 -13.80 -30.99
N GLU A 284 4.28 -12.74 -30.33
CA GLU A 284 4.14 -11.40 -30.93
C GLU A 284 5.35 -10.53 -30.61
N ALA A 285 5.99 -10.77 -29.47
CA ALA A 285 7.13 -10.00 -29.00
C ALA A 285 8.32 -10.06 -29.96
N GLU A 286 8.61 -11.21 -30.55
CA GLU A 286 9.68 -11.37 -31.55
C GLU A 286 9.52 -10.40 -32.74
N ARG A 287 8.29 -10.29 -33.27
CA ARG A 287 8.00 -9.34 -34.35
C ARG A 287 8.16 -7.89 -33.88
N ARG A 288 7.64 -7.56 -32.70
CA ARG A 288 7.73 -6.19 -32.16
C ARG A 288 9.19 -5.77 -31.88
N LEU A 289 10.02 -6.67 -31.38
CA LEU A 289 11.45 -6.42 -31.19
C LEU A 289 12.15 -6.17 -32.54
N ALA A 290 11.77 -6.90 -33.59
CA ALA A 290 12.25 -6.64 -34.95
C ALA A 290 11.77 -5.28 -35.49
N ASP A 291 10.56 -4.84 -35.11
CA ASP A 291 10.02 -3.51 -35.41
C ASP A 291 10.61 -2.39 -34.53
N GLY A 292 11.72 -2.64 -33.82
CA GLY A 292 12.43 -1.64 -33.02
C GLY A 292 11.87 -1.41 -31.63
N TRP A 293 10.91 -2.20 -31.17
CA TRP A 293 10.45 -2.12 -29.78
C TRP A 293 11.53 -2.62 -28.83
N ARG A 294 11.64 -1.99 -27.65
CA ARG A 294 12.61 -2.34 -26.62
C ARG A 294 11.99 -3.24 -25.56
N TYR A 295 12.65 -4.36 -25.26
CA TYR A 295 12.26 -5.23 -24.15
C TYR A 295 12.42 -4.52 -22.79
N ILE A 296 11.39 -4.57 -21.95
CA ILE A 296 11.42 -4.03 -20.59
C ILE A 296 11.50 -5.15 -19.54
N GLY A 297 10.71 -6.22 -19.71
CA GLY A 297 10.65 -7.29 -18.72
C GLY A 297 9.50 -8.27 -18.91
N PRO A 298 9.41 -9.32 -18.08
CA PRO A 298 8.31 -10.28 -18.11
C PRO A 298 6.99 -9.64 -17.63
N PHE A 299 5.86 -10.06 -18.20
CA PHE A 299 4.52 -9.66 -17.80
C PHE A 299 3.64 -10.89 -17.59
N GLY A 300 3.77 -11.52 -16.43
CA GLY A 300 3.11 -12.80 -16.14
C GLY A 300 3.72 -13.97 -16.92
N PRO A 301 3.03 -15.14 -16.97
CA PRO A 301 3.65 -16.39 -17.40
C PRO A 301 3.84 -16.54 -18.91
N ALA A 302 3.20 -15.71 -19.74
CA ALA A 302 3.18 -15.89 -21.20
C ALA A 302 3.27 -14.57 -22.00
N ARG A 303 3.62 -13.47 -21.36
CA ARG A 303 3.73 -12.16 -21.99
C ARG A 303 4.98 -11.42 -21.54
N VAL A 304 5.39 -10.46 -22.34
CA VAL A 304 6.51 -9.56 -22.07
C VAL A 304 6.05 -8.12 -22.25
N LEU A 305 6.58 -7.21 -21.45
CA LEU A 305 6.34 -5.78 -21.55
C LEU A 305 7.38 -5.18 -22.50
N LEU A 306 6.93 -4.53 -23.58
CA LEU A 306 7.79 -3.87 -24.57
C LEU A 306 7.50 -2.37 -24.60
N ALA A 307 8.55 -1.55 -24.71
CA ALA A 307 8.46 -0.13 -25.03
C ALA A 307 8.50 0.06 -26.55
N PRO A 308 7.69 0.97 -27.10
CA PRO A 308 7.80 1.38 -28.50
C PRO A 308 9.17 2.01 -28.80
N PRO A 309 9.62 1.96 -30.07
CA PRO A 309 10.83 2.69 -30.49
C PRO A 309 10.68 4.19 -30.18
N ASP A 310 11.79 4.84 -29.83
CA ASP A 310 11.80 6.30 -29.71
C ASP A 310 11.43 6.92 -31.07
N PRO A 311 10.61 7.98 -31.10
CA PRO A 311 10.30 8.66 -32.35
C PRO A 311 11.61 9.17 -32.97
N ALA A 312 11.76 8.99 -34.28
CA ALA A 312 12.86 9.59 -35.02
C ALA A 312 12.91 11.10 -34.70
N PRO A 313 14.12 11.69 -34.53
CA PRO A 313 14.23 13.12 -34.33
C PRO A 313 13.54 13.84 -35.50
N SER A 314 12.70 14.82 -35.20
CA SER A 314 12.08 15.66 -36.23
C SER A 314 13.17 16.30 -37.11
N PRO A 315 12.95 16.45 -38.44
CA PRO A 315 13.94 17.03 -39.36
C PRO A 315 14.27 18.51 -39.10
N SER A 316 13.77 19.10 -38.01
CA SER A 316 14.03 20.46 -37.55
C SER A 316 15.07 20.54 -36.40
N GLN A 317 15.80 19.47 -36.11
CA GLN A 317 16.94 19.49 -35.16
C GLN A 317 18.31 19.18 -35.79
N GLU A 318 18.40 19.13 -37.11
CA GLU A 318 19.66 19.28 -37.83
C GLU A 318 19.73 20.71 -38.36
N TRP A 319 20.94 21.28 -38.42
CA TRP A 319 21.28 22.69 -38.75
C TRP A 319 21.37 23.66 -37.56
N GLY A 320 22.41 23.43 -36.76
CA GLY A 320 23.07 24.43 -35.92
C GLY A 320 24.59 24.24 -35.97
N ILE A 321 25.14 24.01 -37.17
CA ILE A 321 26.58 24.18 -37.41
C ILE A 321 26.76 25.66 -37.73
N GLU A 322 27.04 26.47 -36.71
CA GLU A 322 27.62 27.79 -36.93
C GLU A 322 29.08 27.59 -37.34
N ASP A 323 29.38 28.10 -38.53
CA ASP A 323 30.70 28.32 -39.09
C ASP A 323 31.66 28.89 -38.04
N ARG A 324 32.61 28.07 -37.57
CA ARG A 324 33.87 28.59 -37.03
C ARG A 324 34.81 28.78 -38.20
N GLN A 325 35.02 30.03 -38.58
CA GLN A 325 36.14 30.44 -39.43
C GLN A 325 37.47 29.87 -38.87
N PRO A 326 38.37 29.38 -39.73
CA PRO A 326 39.71 29.00 -39.30
C PRO A 326 40.50 30.26 -38.93
N PRO A 327 41.31 30.24 -37.86
CA PRO A 327 42.20 31.35 -37.56
C PRO A 327 43.39 31.34 -38.54
N ASP A 328 43.61 32.49 -39.17
CA ASP A 328 44.82 32.76 -39.94
C ASP A 328 46.06 32.60 -39.07
N THR A 329 46.97 31.75 -39.54
CA THR A 329 48.38 31.75 -39.18
C THR A 329 49.05 33.02 -39.69
N VAL A 330 49.50 33.91 -38.80
CA VAL A 330 50.70 34.74 -39.04
C VAL A 330 51.55 34.82 -37.77
N ASP A 331 52.83 34.64 -38.08
CA ASP A 331 54.08 34.59 -37.33
C ASP A 331 54.41 35.84 -36.48
N GLY A 332 55.37 35.68 -35.55
CA GLY A 332 56.23 36.78 -35.11
C GLY A 332 56.19 37.18 -33.62
N SER A 333 57.11 36.60 -32.85
CA SER A 333 57.83 37.20 -31.69
C SER A 333 57.04 37.85 -30.54
N ASP A 334 57.17 37.32 -29.32
CA ASP A 334 58.11 37.89 -28.34
C ASP A 334 58.22 37.00 -27.07
N ARG A 335 59.39 37.04 -26.47
CA ARG A 335 59.86 36.31 -25.30
C ARG A 335 59.16 36.77 -24.03
N SER A 336 58.94 35.86 -23.08
CA SER A 336 59.43 35.96 -21.67
C SER A 336 58.76 34.96 -20.72
N ARG A 337 59.61 34.17 -20.02
CA ARG A 337 59.62 33.82 -18.57
C ARG A 337 58.26 33.59 -17.85
N ALA A 338 58.07 32.62 -16.95
CA ALA A 338 58.87 31.55 -16.37
C ALA A 338 57.96 30.71 -15.42
N THR A 339 58.47 29.54 -15.01
CA THR A 339 58.30 28.88 -13.69
C THR A 339 56.97 28.17 -13.31
N ILE A 340 56.93 26.87 -13.63
CA ILE A 340 56.82 25.68 -12.74
C ILE A 340 56.25 25.88 -11.32
N GLN A 341 55.18 25.12 -11.00
CA GLN A 341 55.14 24.28 -9.79
C GLN A 341 54.19 23.06 -9.96
N ARG A 342 54.79 21.87 -10.09
CA ARG A 342 54.15 20.55 -9.91
C ARG A 342 54.38 20.09 -8.46
N LYS A 343 53.33 19.67 -7.77
CA LYS A 343 53.34 18.66 -6.69
C LYS A 343 52.34 17.59 -7.14
N GLY A 344 52.63 16.29 -7.19
CA GLY A 344 53.61 15.52 -6.45
C GLY A 344 52.84 14.33 -5.88
N ILE A 345 52.84 13.23 -6.64
CA ILE A 345 52.24 11.93 -6.33
C ILE A 345 53.07 11.28 -5.21
N GLY A 346 52.42 10.70 -4.20
CA GLY A 346 53.06 9.89 -3.16
C GLY A 346 52.18 8.70 -2.79
N SER A 347 52.62 7.52 -3.21
CA SER A 347 52.08 6.20 -2.88
C SER A 347 52.64 5.67 -1.54
N PRO A 348 52.14 4.53 -1.02
CA PRO A 348 51.99 4.27 0.41
C PRO A 348 53.09 3.38 0.99
N GLU A 349 53.22 3.38 2.32
CA GLU A 349 53.90 2.31 3.06
C GLU A 349 53.19 1.91 4.36
N ARG A 350 53.61 0.74 4.81
CA ARG A 350 52.95 -0.30 5.58
C ARG A 350 53.45 -0.35 7.04
N VAL A 351 52.65 -1.01 7.87
CA VAL A 351 53.04 -1.85 9.03
C VAL A 351 53.56 -1.13 10.28
N SER A 352 52.77 -1.14 11.35
CA SER A 352 52.94 -1.99 12.55
C SER A 352 51.71 -1.89 13.43
#